data_AF-A0A0R0DQS5-F1
#
_entry.id   AF-A0A0R0DQS5-F1
#
_cell.length_a   1.000
_cell.length_b   1.000
_cell.length_c   1.000
_cell.angle_alpha   90.00
_cell.angle_beta   90.00
_cell.angle_gamma   90.00
#
_symmetry.space_group_name_H-M   'P 1'
#
loop_
_entity.id
_entity.type
_entity.pdbx_description
1 polymer ?
#
loop_
_entity_poly.entity_id
_entity_poly.type
_entity_poly.pdbx_seq_one_letter_code
_entity_poly.pdbx_strand_id
1 'polypeptide(L)' 'MDMLALQNQLIDTIEAVIGVCVQPDEYMEPLFDSMSKVQLMVEVKDRLGVTLPVDEIDMLVESVQVLADYVAARGKR' A
#
# COMPACT_ATOMS: atom_id res chain seq x y z
N MET A 1 -3.10 13.63 -7.96
CA MET A 1 -2.26 13.59 -6.75
C MET A 1 -0.81 13.51 -7.19
N ASP A 2 0.10 14.17 -6.47
CA ASP A 2 1.54 14.05 -6.73
C ASP A 2 2.05 12.66 -6.24
N MET A 3 3.03 12.07 -6.94
CA MET A 3 3.51 10.72 -6.62
C MET A 3 4.19 10.64 -5.26
N LEU A 4 4.98 11.66 -4.88
CA LEU A 4 5.62 11.70 -3.56
C LEU A 4 4.57 11.84 -2.45
N ALA A 5 3.53 12.64 -2.68
CA ALA A 5 2.42 12.75 -1.73
C ALA A 5 1.68 11.40 -1.55
N LEU A 6 1.49 10.63 -2.63
CA LEU A 6 0.89 9.30 -2.55
C LEU A 6 1.76 8.32 -1.79
N GLN A 7 3.06 8.27 -2.09
CA GLN A 7 4.00 7.40 -1.38
C GLN A 7 4.03 7.72 0.11
N ASN A 8 4.09 9.00 0.50
CA ASN A 8 4.05 9.39 1.91
C ASN A 8 2.75 8.95 2.60
N GLN A 9 1.59 9.15 1.95
CA GLN A 9 0.32 8.67 2.51
C GLN A 9 0.25 7.16 2.65
N LEU A 10 0.84 6.42 1.71
CA LEU A 10 0.92 4.96 1.78
C LEU A 10 1.89 4.51 2.87
N ILE A 11 3.02 5.19 3.07
CA ILE A 11 3.95 4.93 4.19
C ILE A 11 3.21 5.10 5.52
N ASP A 12 2.52 6.22 5.71
CA ASP A 12 1.74 6.47 6.95
C ASP A 12 0.65 5.40 7.16
N THR A 13 0.03 4.93 6.07
CA THR A 13 -1.00 3.89 6.13
C THR A 13 -0.40 2.53 6.47
N ILE A 14 0.72 2.17 5.86
CA ILE A 14 1.43 0.93 6.12
C ILE A 14 1.95 0.93 7.55
N GLU A 15 2.56 2.01 8.02
CA GLU A 15 3.02 2.16 9.41
C GLU A 15 1.86 1.98 10.40
N ALA A 16 0.67 2.52 10.11
CA ALA A 16 -0.51 2.30 10.94
C ALA A 16 -1.01 0.84 10.95
N VAL A 17 -0.75 0.08 9.88
CA VAL A 17 -1.18 -1.33 9.73
C VAL A 17 -0.20 -2.31 10.37
N ILE A 18 1.10 -2.17 10.09
CA ILE A 18 2.13 -3.12 10.55
C ILE A 18 2.95 -2.59 11.75
N GLY A 19 2.78 -1.32 12.12
CA GLY A 19 3.51 -0.69 13.24
C GLY A 19 4.99 -0.40 12.95
N VAL A 20 5.40 -0.46 11.68
CA VAL A 20 6.79 -0.29 11.24
C VAL A 20 6.85 0.78 10.15
N CYS A 21 7.75 1.75 10.33
CA CYS A 21 8.05 2.73 9.29
C CYS A 21 8.97 2.10 8.24
N VAL A 22 8.60 2.26 6.97
CA VAL A 22 9.24 1.63 5.81
C VAL A 22 9.72 2.68 4.81
N GLN A 23 10.77 2.39 4.06
CA GLN A 23 11.22 3.24 2.95
C GLN A 23 10.45 2.95 1.65
N PRO A 24 10.38 3.91 0.70
CA PRO A 24 9.62 3.72 -0.54
C PRO A 24 10.02 2.49 -1.38
N ASP A 25 11.32 2.20 -1.42
CA ASP A 25 11.96 1.12 -2.18
C ASP A 25 12.28 -0.13 -1.34
N GLU A 26 11.88 -0.13 -0.07
CA GLU A 26 12.14 -1.25 0.83
C GLU A 26 11.26 -2.46 0.52
N TYR A 27 11.88 -3.65 0.57
CA TYR A 27 11.18 -4.91 0.41
C TYR A 27 10.34 -5.22 1.66
N MET A 28 9.01 -5.15 1.53
CA MET A 28 8.09 -5.17 2.68
C MET A 28 7.24 -6.43 2.82
N GLU A 29 7.18 -7.32 1.83
CA GLU A 29 6.35 -8.53 1.85
C GLU A 29 6.49 -9.36 3.15
N PRO A 30 7.70 -9.58 3.71
CA PRO A 30 7.87 -10.36 4.93
C PRO A 30 7.33 -9.68 6.19
N LEU A 31 7.08 -8.37 6.13
CA LEU A 31 6.50 -7.59 7.23
C LEU A 31 4.98 -7.77 7.33
N PHE A 32 4.38 -8.35 6.29
CA PHE A 32 2.94 -8.53 6.18
C PHE A 32 2.53 -9.98 6.44
N ASP A 33 1.70 -10.19 7.45
CA ASP A 33 0.91 -11.41 7.62
C ASP A 33 -0.43 -11.34 6.85
N SER A 34 -1.18 -12.45 6.81
CA SER A 34 -2.47 -12.47 6.09
C SER A 34 -3.50 -11.47 6.63
N MET A 35 -3.44 -11.10 7.91
CA MET A 35 -4.39 -10.17 8.53
C MET A 35 -4.05 -8.71 8.19
N SER A 36 -2.79 -8.34 8.30
CA SER A 36 -2.26 -7.02 7.92
C SER A 36 -2.40 -6.76 6.42
N LYS A 37 -2.26 -7.77 5.56
CA LYS A 37 -2.58 -7.65 4.12
C LYS A 37 -4.04 -7.24 3.93
N VAL A 38 -4.97 -7.93 4.58
CA VAL A 38 -6.40 -7.57 4.53
C VAL A 38 -6.66 -6.17 5.10
N GLN A 39 -6.04 -5.84 6.23
CA GLN A 39 -6.14 -4.51 6.85
C GLN A 39 -5.67 -3.41 5.89
N LEU A 40 -4.52 -3.59 5.23
CA LEU A 40 -4.00 -2.66 4.23
C LEU A 40 -5.00 -2.46 3.09
N MET A 41 -5.61 -3.55 2.58
CA MET A 41 -6.62 -3.46 1.54
C MET A 41 -7.83 -2.61 1.96
N VAL A 42 -8.25 -2.73 3.23
CA VAL A 42 -9.35 -1.92 3.78
C VAL A 42 -8.94 -0.45 3.87
N GLU A 43 -7.79 -0.16 4.46
CA GLU A 43 -7.30 1.21 4.63
C GLU A 43 -7.06 1.92 3.30
N VAL A 44 -6.45 1.24 2.31
CA VAL A 44 -6.23 1.80 0.97
C VAL A 44 -7.56 2.08 0.27
N LYS A 45 -8.56 1.20 0.42
CA LYS A 45 -9.89 1.46 -0.13
C LYS A 45 -10.58 2.63 0.56
N ASP A 46 -10.50 2.73 1.88
CA ASP A 46 -11.18 3.77 2.64
C ASP A 46 -10.55 5.16 2.42
N ARG A 47 -9.21 5.24 2.42
CA ARG A 47 -8.47 6.50 2.29
C ARG A 47 -8.29 6.95 0.85
N LEU A 48 -8.06 6.01 -0.06
CA LEU A 48 -7.65 6.29 -1.45
C LEU A 48 -8.71 5.87 -2.49
N GLY A 49 -9.80 5.21 -2.06
CA GLY A 49 -10.87 4.77 -2.96
C GLY A 49 -10.48 3.62 -3.89
N VAL A 50 -9.29 3.04 -3.75
CA VAL A 50 -8.77 1.99 -4.63
C VAL A 50 -8.92 0.63 -3.97
N THR A 51 -9.56 -0.30 -4.68
CA THR A 51 -9.63 -1.70 -4.24
C THR A 51 -8.40 -2.46 -4.72
N LEU A 52 -7.65 -3.00 -3.77
CA LEU A 52 -6.55 -3.92 -4.02
C LEU A 52 -7.11 -5.35 -4.17
N PRO A 53 -6.66 -6.13 -5.16
CA PRO A 53 -7.06 -7.52 -5.35
C PRO A 53 -6.25 -8.44 -4.43
N VAL A 54 -6.92 -9.44 -3.87
CA VAL A 54 -6.32 -10.40 -2.93
C VAL A 54 -5.25 -11.25 -3.62
N ASP A 55 -5.46 -11.61 -4.88
CA ASP A 55 -4.57 -12.47 -5.66
C ASP A 55 -3.25 -11.81 -6.07
N GLU A 56 -3.20 -10.48 -6.12
CA GLU A 56 -1.98 -9.73 -6.44
C GLU A 56 -1.35 -9.09 -5.20
N ILE A 57 -1.95 -9.23 -4.01
CA ILE A 57 -1.53 -8.47 -2.81
C ILE A 57 -0.06 -8.70 -2.46
N ASP A 58 0.45 -9.93 -2.62
CA ASP A 58 1.84 -10.29 -2.34
C ASP A 58 2.83 -9.53 -3.24
N MET A 59 2.46 -9.28 -4.50
CA MET A 59 3.24 -8.44 -5.42
C MET A 59 3.11 -6.96 -5.05
N LEU A 60 1.90 -6.52 -4.67
CA LEU A 60 1.65 -5.12 -4.34
C LEU A 60 2.36 -4.68 -3.05
N VAL A 61 2.58 -5.61 -2.12
CA VAL A 61 3.41 -5.38 -0.93
C VAL A 61 4.88 -5.73 -1.17
N GLU A 62 5.37 -5.74 -2.41
CA GLU A 62 6.81 -5.82 -2.65
C GLU A 62 7.50 -4.56 -2.14
N SER A 63 6.97 -3.38 -2.46
CA SER A 63 7.43 -2.09 -1.94
C SER A 63 6.32 -1.03 -2.01
N VAL A 64 6.50 0.09 -1.29
CA VAL A 64 5.56 1.22 -1.36
C VAL A 64 5.47 1.76 -2.80
N GLN A 65 6.58 1.79 -3.54
CA GLN A 65 6.60 2.26 -4.92
C GLN A 65 5.66 1.45 -5.81
N VAL A 66 5.73 0.11 -5.72
CA VAL A 66 4.85 -0.78 -6.49
C VAL A 66 3.38 -0.53 -6.14
N LEU A 67 3.08 -0.40 -4.85
CA LEU A 67 1.72 -0.08 -4.40
C LEU A 67 1.25 1.29 -4.89
N ALA A 68 2.12 2.31 -4.82
CA ALA A 68 1.83 3.67 -5.24
C ALA A 68 1.55 3.75 -6.75
N ASP A 69 2.36 3.07 -7.56
CA ASP A 69 2.16 2.98 -9.01
C ASP A 69 0.79 2.35 -9.34
N TYR A 70 0.43 1.29 -8.63
CA TYR A 70 -0.85 0.63 -8.77
C TYR A 70 -2.03 1.54 -8.42
N VAL A 71 -1.96 2.19 -7.26
CA VAL A 71 -2.99 3.12 -6.79
C VAL A 71 -3.10 4.31 -7.73
N ALA A 72 -1.99 4.88 -8.20
CA ALA A 72 -1.96 6.00 -9.14
C ALA A 72 -2.58 5.64 -10.50
N ALA A 73 -2.38 4.40 -10.96
CA ALA A 73 -2.99 3.91 -12.21
C ALA A 73 -4.51 3.75 -12.10
N ARG A 74 -5.04 3.39 -10.91
CA ARG A 74 -6.48 3.14 -10.69
C ARG A 74 -7.26 4.33 -10.13
N GLY A 75 -6.60 5.26 -9.44
CA GLY A 75 -7.20 6.44 -8.82
C GLY A 75 -7.57 7.58 -9.78
N LYS A 76 -7.44 7.40 -11.10
CA LYS A 76 -7.79 8.39 -12.14
C LYS A 76 -9.23 8.27 -12.68
N ARG A 77 -10.17 7.70 -11.93
CA ARG A 77 -11.58 7.61 -12.34
C ARG A 77 -12.47 8.52 -11.53
#